data_AF-A0A1M5A0T2-F1
#
_entry.id   AF-A0A1M5A0T2-F1
#
_cell.length_a   1.000
_cell.length_b   1.000
_cell.length_c   1.000
_cell.angle_alpha   90.00
_cell.angle_beta   90.00
_cell.angle_gamma   90.00
#
_symmetry.space_group_name_H-M   'P 1'
#
loop_
_entity.id
_entity.type
_entity.pdbx_description
1 polymer ?
#
loop_
_entity_poly.entity_id
_entity_poly.type
_entity_poly.pdbx_seq_one_letter_code
_entity_poly.pdbx_strand_id
1 'polypeptide(L)'
;MLKTTSELIEYLKLDHSERESTVIFSLVYSILQCGGKTDADEILKQCLIDPFDFHYTYLLPVFKAFGDLSLAEKLFKSSIRQNKLMEDTNYEILEVLGHLKYEPVKPILADYTFGNQEKNDYYLSRSAILGLLHFDCTEYQKEIETEIEKCYGQGLFPEFIPALVCKLKDRTLILEKLYELGSEFASTDCNAGIILSFSLCGEEGREYFKKVLFDRDWETSSTGTGTVHFAYQGLKNLDITFKELYQEIKTVSDKEELKYYLDVFFALLRIKVNDIAVHKKESFAEIYTTLFKWNQENDNIIDLARKVDLTDEAYQIKDLIKLKMNEEAILKNYIG
;
A
#
# COMPACT_ATOMS: atom_id res chain seq x y z
N MET A 1 -26.06 7.50 5.08
CA MET A 1 -25.33 6.47 5.85
C MET A 1 -25.91 5.12 5.46
N LEU A 2 -25.05 4.15 5.20
CA LEU A 2 -25.40 2.77 4.88
C LEU A 2 -25.87 1.99 6.11
N LYS A 3 -26.63 0.92 5.89
CA LYS A 3 -26.94 -0.07 6.93
C LYS A 3 -25.66 -0.71 7.50
N THR A 4 -24.70 -1.02 6.64
CA THR A 4 -23.40 -1.59 7.02
C THR A 4 -22.62 -0.69 7.98
N THR A 5 -22.73 0.63 7.83
CA THR A 5 -22.11 1.59 8.75
C THR A 5 -22.73 1.51 10.14
N SER A 6 -24.06 1.41 10.22
CA SER A 6 -24.73 1.17 11.51
C SER A 6 -24.30 -0.16 12.13
N GLU A 7 -24.21 -1.23 11.33
CA GLU A 7 -23.76 -2.55 11.80
C GLU A 7 -22.32 -2.50 12.32
N LEU A 8 -21.42 -1.80 11.63
CA LEU A 8 -20.06 -1.56 12.09
C LEU A 8 -20.03 -0.81 13.42
N ILE A 9 -20.80 0.27 13.55
CA ILE A 9 -20.85 1.05 14.79
C ILE A 9 -21.38 0.20 15.96
N GLU A 10 -22.41 -0.63 15.75
CA GLU A 10 -22.89 -1.55 16.78
C GLU A 10 -21.85 -2.63 17.11
N TYR A 11 -21.14 -3.15 16.11
CA TYR A 11 -20.08 -4.13 16.31
C TYR A 11 -18.90 -3.55 17.12
N LEU A 12 -18.55 -2.29 16.90
CA LEU A 12 -17.52 -1.56 17.67
C LEU A 12 -17.95 -1.26 19.12
N LYS A 13 -19.19 -1.51 19.52
CA LYS A 13 -19.64 -1.38 20.92
C LYS A 13 -19.50 -2.67 21.72
N LEU A 14 -19.22 -3.80 21.07
CA LEU A 14 -18.92 -5.06 21.75
C LEU A 14 -17.63 -4.94 22.57
N ASP A 15 -17.41 -5.86 23.50
CA ASP A 15 -16.15 -5.92 24.24
C ASP A 15 -14.97 -6.18 23.30
N HIS A 16 -13.79 -5.64 23.62
CA HIS A 16 -12.62 -5.70 22.72
C HIS A 16 -12.23 -7.14 22.35
N SER A 17 -12.42 -8.09 23.27
CA SER A 17 -12.14 -9.51 23.06
C SER A 17 -13.13 -10.22 22.13
N GLU A 18 -14.27 -9.61 21.82
CA GLU A 18 -15.30 -10.18 20.93
C GLU A 18 -15.22 -9.60 19.50
N ARG A 19 -14.32 -8.65 19.27
CA ARG A 19 -14.17 -7.97 17.99
C ARG A 19 -13.15 -8.71 17.13
N GLU A 20 -13.63 -9.26 16.03
CA GLU A 20 -12.81 -9.92 15.02
C GLU A 20 -12.42 -8.93 13.93
N SER A 21 -11.11 -8.75 13.71
CA SER A 21 -10.57 -7.81 12.71
C SER A 21 -11.09 -8.10 11.30
N THR A 22 -11.32 -9.37 10.97
CA THR A 22 -11.85 -9.80 9.67
C THR A 22 -13.29 -9.33 9.45
N VAL A 23 -14.12 -9.31 10.51
CA VAL A 23 -15.49 -8.78 10.44
C VAL A 23 -15.46 -7.27 10.23
N ILE A 24 -14.63 -6.56 11.00
CA ILE A 24 -14.43 -5.10 10.84
C ILE A 24 -13.99 -4.79 9.41
N PHE A 25 -12.99 -5.51 8.89
CA PHE A 25 -12.46 -5.31 7.55
C PHE A 25 -13.53 -5.54 6.47
N SER A 26 -14.37 -6.56 6.61
CA SER A 26 -15.46 -6.84 5.67
C SER A 26 -16.50 -5.70 5.64
N LEU A 27 -16.88 -5.18 6.82
CA LEU A 27 -17.81 -4.06 6.93
C LEU A 27 -17.20 -2.77 6.35
N VAL A 28 -15.93 -2.48 6.67
CA VAL A 28 -15.16 -1.36 6.10
C VAL A 28 -15.07 -1.46 4.59
N TYR A 29 -14.80 -2.63 4.04
CA TYR A 29 -14.76 -2.85 2.60
C TYR A 29 -16.08 -2.47 1.93
N SER A 30 -17.21 -2.95 2.46
CA SER A 30 -18.54 -2.60 1.93
C SER A 30 -18.80 -1.09 1.97
N ILE A 31 -18.36 -0.40 3.03
CA ILE A 31 -18.47 1.06 3.16
C ILE A 31 -17.57 1.76 2.15
N LEU A 32 -16.37 1.27 1.89
CA LEU A 32 -15.49 1.84 0.87
C LEU A 32 -16.05 1.70 -0.56
N GLN A 33 -16.77 0.62 -0.85
CA GLN A 33 -17.37 0.41 -2.16
C GLN A 33 -18.65 1.24 -2.38
N CYS A 34 -19.51 1.36 -1.36
CA CYS A 34 -20.87 1.91 -1.54
C CYS A 34 -21.19 3.14 -0.67
N GLY A 35 -20.29 3.53 0.23
CA GLY A 35 -20.51 4.58 1.21
C GLY A 35 -20.06 5.95 0.71
N GLY A 36 -20.01 6.89 1.63
CA GLY A 36 -19.47 8.21 1.36
C GLY A 36 -19.20 9.01 2.62
N LYS A 37 -19.17 10.33 2.46
CA LYS A 37 -18.82 11.26 3.53
C LYS A 37 -19.65 11.09 4.81
N THR A 38 -20.97 10.90 4.68
CA THR A 38 -21.83 10.69 5.85
C THR A 38 -21.41 9.45 6.66
N ASP A 39 -20.94 8.40 6.00
CA ASP A 39 -20.47 7.18 6.71
C ASP A 39 -19.18 7.45 7.47
N ALA A 40 -18.23 8.14 6.86
CA ALA A 40 -16.99 8.57 7.53
C ALA A 40 -17.27 9.49 8.72
N ASP A 41 -18.19 10.45 8.58
CA ASP A 41 -18.55 11.39 9.65
C ASP A 41 -19.20 10.66 10.85
N GLU A 42 -20.02 9.64 10.64
CA GLU A 42 -20.61 8.84 11.72
C GLU A 42 -19.60 7.89 12.39
N ILE A 43 -18.74 7.24 11.60
CA ILE A 43 -17.64 6.43 12.14
C ILE A 43 -16.69 7.29 12.99
N LEU A 44 -16.36 8.50 12.52
CA LEU A 44 -15.52 9.43 13.27
C LEU A 44 -16.11 9.75 14.65
N LYS A 45 -17.43 9.93 14.77
CA LYS A 45 -18.07 10.19 16.07
C LYS A 45 -17.82 9.04 17.04
N GLN A 46 -17.89 7.80 16.57
CA GLN A 46 -17.57 6.63 17.38
C GLN A 46 -16.08 6.61 17.76
N CYS A 47 -15.19 6.92 16.82
CA CYS A 47 -13.75 6.97 17.10
C CYS A 47 -13.38 8.01 18.15
N LEU A 48 -14.06 9.15 18.17
CA LEU A 48 -13.79 10.24 19.13
C LEU A 48 -14.24 9.92 20.56
N ILE A 49 -15.02 8.85 20.79
CA ILE A 49 -15.39 8.40 22.14
C ILE A 49 -14.21 7.72 22.83
N ASP A 50 -13.43 6.93 22.08
CA ASP A 50 -12.24 6.23 22.57
C ASP A 50 -11.10 6.29 21.52
N PRO A 51 -10.46 7.45 21.32
CA PRO A 51 -9.56 7.68 20.19
C PRO A 51 -8.29 6.81 20.16
N PHE A 52 -8.02 6.05 21.22
CA PHE A 52 -6.83 5.21 21.37
C PHE A 52 -7.11 3.72 21.18
N ASP A 53 -8.34 3.33 20.83
CA ASP A 53 -8.65 1.94 20.51
C ASP A 53 -7.85 1.47 19.28
N PHE A 54 -7.07 0.41 19.47
CA PHE A 54 -6.25 -0.20 18.41
C PHE A 54 -7.08 -0.64 17.19
N HIS A 55 -8.33 -1.11 17.39
CA HIS A 55 -9.19 -1.54 16.28
C HIS A 55 -9.58 -0.38 15.34
N TYR A 56 -9.43 0.87 15.78
CA TYR A 56 -9.72 2.02 14.93
C TYR A 56 -8.70 2.23 13.81
N THR A 57 -7.54 1.57 13.87
CA THR A 57 -6.59 1.48 12.74
C THR A 57 -7.26 0.89 11.48
N TYR A 58 -8.18 -0.06 11.64
CA TYR A 58 -8.92 -0.66 10.52
C TYR A 58 -9.92 0.30 9.86
N LEU A 59 -10.26 1.42 10.51
CA LEU A 59 -11.24 2.40 10.04
C LEU A 59 -10.61 3.52 9.22
N LEU A 60 -9.28 3.71 9.34
CA LEU A 60 -8.52 4.76 8.67
C LEU A 60 -8.70 4.79 7.13
N PRO A 61 -8.83 3.65 6.42
CA PRO A 61 -9.13 3.68 4.99
C PRO A 61 -10.42 4.45 4.65
N VAL A 62 -11.46 4.37 5.50
CA VAL A 62 -12.71 5.11 5.30
C VAL A 62 -12.47 6.63 5.40
N PHE A 63 -11.63 7.05 6.36
CA PHE A 63 -11.26 8.45 6.51
C PHE A 63 -10.42 8.95 5.34
N LYS A 64 -9.47 8.14 4.84
CA LYS A 64 -8.71 8.50 3.62
C LYS A 64 -9.63 8.64 2.41
N ALA A 65 -10.61 7.75 2.25
CA ALA A 65 -11.49 7.75 1.08
C ALA A 65 -12.54 8.88 1.09
N PHE A 66 -13.14 9.18 2.24
CA PHE A 66 -14.31 10.07 2.31
C PHE A 66 -14.17 11.24 3.30
N GLY A 67 -13.03 11.35 3.98
CA GLY A 67 -12.74 12.45 4.89
C GLY A 67 -12.53 13.78 4.18
N ASP A 68 -12.71 14.86 4.93
CA ASP A 68 -12.39 16.22 4.52
C ASP A 68 -11.52 16.93 5.56
N LEU A 69 -11.23 18.20 5.33
CA LEU A 69 -10.43 19.01 6.25
C LEU A 69 -11.09 19.14 7.64
N SER A 70 -12.43 19.10 7.74
CA SER A 70 -13.12 19.16 9.03
C SER A 70 -12.94 17.87 9.83
N LEU A 71 -12.98 16.71 9.16
CA LEU A 71 -12.64 15.42 9.75
C LEU A 71 -11.18 15.41 10.20
N ALA A 72 -10.26 15.87 9.34
CA ALA A 72 -8.84 15.94 9.66
C ALA A 72 -8.55 16.85 10.88
N GLU A 73 -9.22 18.00 10.97
CA GLU A 73 -9.11 18.89 12.13
C GLU A 73 -9.54 18.21 13.44
N LYS A 74 -10.62 17.41 13.41
CA LYS A 74 -11.09 16.67 14.59
C LYS A 74 -10.10 15.58 15.00
N LEU A 75 -9.59 14.80 14.03
CA LEU A 75 -8.54 13.80 14.28
C LEU A 75 -7.28 14.46 14.84
N PHE A 76 -6.85 15.59 14.28
CA PHE A 76 -5.71 16.34 14.78
C PHE A 76 -5.90 16.75 16.24
N LYS A 77 -7.06 17.34 16.57
CA LYS A 77 -7.35 17.79 17.95
C LYS A 77 -7.45 16.65 18.97
N SER A 78 -7.87 15.45 18.55
CA SER A 78 -7.95 14.29 19.45
C SER A 78 -6.62 13.57 19.63
N SER A 79 -5.69 13.75 18.68
CA SER A 79 -4.49 12.91 18.56
C SER A 79 -3.19 13.67 18.80
N ILE A 80 -3.21 15.00 18.67
CA ILE A 80 -2.02 15.85 18.72
C ILE A 80 -2.19 16.94 19.77
N ARG A 81 -1.21 17.07 20.67
CA ARG A 81 -1.15 18.10 21.71
C ARG A 81 0.25 18.69 21.77
N GLN A 82 0.34 20.02 21.81
CA GLN A 82 1.63 20.73 21.86
C GLN A 82 2.60 20.31 20.74
N ASN A 83 2.08 20.17 19.52
CA ASN A 83 2.82 19.73 18.32
C ASN A 83 3.47 18.34 18.44
N LYS A 84 2.94 17.48 19.31
CA LYS A 84 3.36 16.08 19.44
C LYS A 84 2.15 15.18 19.41
N LEU A 85 2.32 14.00 18.83
CA LEU A 85 1.36 12.92 18.97
C LEU A 85 1.19 12.60 20.45
N MET A 86 -0.06 12.40 20.87
CA MET A 86 -0.37 11.98 22.24
C MET A 86 0.11 10.54 22.47
N GLU A 87 0.39 10.21 23.73
CA GLU A 87 0.68 8.84 24.15
C GLU A 87 -0.49 7.91 23.76
N ASP A 88 -0.19 6.65 23.45
CA ASP A 88 -1.16 5.61 23.01
C ASP A 88 -1.93 5.89 21.71
N THR A 89 -1.60 6.97 21.00
CA THR A 89 -2.20 7.27 19.70
C THR A 89 -1.62 6.38 18.60
N ASN A 90 -2.48 5.79 17.79
CA ASN A 90 -2.06 5.05 16.59
C ASN A 90 -1.31 5.97 15.62
N TYR A 91 -0.07 5.59 15.27
CA TYR A 91 0.82 6.40 14.44
C TYR A 91 0.26 6.67 13.04
N GLU A 92 -0.52 5.75 12.48
CA GLU A 92 -1.13 5.83 11.16
C GLU A 92 -2.09 7.03 10.99
N ILE A 93 -2.53 7.66 12.09
CA ILE A 93 -3.25 8.95 12.05
C ILE A 93 -2.43 10.02 11.33
N LEU A 94 -1.10 10.02 11.48
CA LEU A 94 -0.20 10.93 10.77
C LEU A 94 -0.31 10.78 9.26
N GLU A 95 -0.40 9.53 8.78
CA GLU A 95 -0.58 9.25 7.36
C GLU A 95 -1.95 9.72 6.87
N VAL A 96 -3.02 9.52 7.65
CA VAL A 96 -4.38 10.00 7.31
C VAL A 96 -4.41 11.53 7.22
N LEU A 97 -3.83 12.23 8.20
CA LEU A 97 -3.76 13.69 8.21
C LEU A 97 -2.98 14.23 7.01
N GLY A 98 -1.90 13.55 6.63
CA GLY A 98 -1.16 13.85 5.40
C GLY A 98 -1.99 13.61 4.14
N HIS A 99 -2.65 12.46 4.04
CA HIS A 99 -3.52 12.10 2.92
C HIS A 99 -4.64 13.14 2.70
N LEU A 100 -5.25 13.60 3.79
CA LEU A 100 -6.28 14.65 3.78
C LEU A 100 -5.71 16.07 3.62
N LYS A 101 -4.39 16.21 3.46
CA LYS A 101 -3.66 17.47 3.26
C LYS A 101 -3.94 18.51 4.34
N TYR A 102 -4.03 18.07 5.59
CA TYR A 102 -4.26 18.95 6.72
C TYR A 102 -2.97 19.68 7.11
N GLU A 103 -2.71 20.83 6.48
CA GLU A 103 -1.48 21.62 6.59
C GLU A 103 -0.86 21.74 8.00
N PRO A 104 -1.62 21.94 9.11
CA PRO A 104 -1.02 22.04 10.44
C PRO A 104 -0.22 20.81 10.88
N VAL A 105 -0.43 19.64 10.28
CA VAL A 105 0.35 18.42 10.60
C VAL A 105 1.73 18.41 9.95
N LYS A 106 1.94 19.14 8.84
CA LYS A 106 3.17 19.09 8.04
C LYS A 106 4.46 19.32 8.86
N PRO A 107 4.59 20.37 9.70
CA PRO A 107 5.80 20.55 10.50
C PRO A 107 6.01 19.42 11.53
N ILE A 108 4.96 18.75 11.99
CA ILE A 108 5.04 17.62 12.92
C ILE A 108 5.55 16.37 12.18
N LEU A 109 5.05 16.12 10.96
CA LEU A 109 5.56 15.03 10.10
C LEU A 109 7.05 15.23 9.79
N ALA A 110 7.45 16.47 9.49
CA ALA A 110 8.84 16.81 9.24
C ALA A 110 9.72 16.62 10.49
N ASP A 111 9.25 17.01 11.69
CA ASP A 111 9.98 16.77 12.95
C ASP A 111 10.18 15.28 13.22
N TYR A 112 9.14 14.45 13.02
CA TYR A 112 9.27 13.00 13.15
C TYR A 112 10.10 12.32 12.05
N THR A 113 10.34 13.00 10.94
CA THR A 113 11.14 12.47 9.83
C THR A 113 12.62 12.88 9.95
N PHE A 114 12.87 14.17 10.22
CA PHE A 114 14.21 14.79 10.17
C PHE A 114 14.76 15.20 11.55
N GLY A 115 13.93 15.18 12.60
CA GLY A 115 14.32 15.55 13.96
C GLY A 115 15.28 14.54 14.60
N ASN A 116 15.67 14.77 15.87
CA ASN A 116 16.66 13.95 16.56
C ASN A 116 16.21 12.48 16.69
N GLN A 117 16.84 11.62 15.88
CA GLN A 117 16.55 10.20 15.64
C GLN A 117 16.88 9.25 16.80
N GLU A 118 17.18 9.76 18.00
CA GLU A 118 17.57 8.94 19.16
C GLU A 118 16.43 8.02 19.67
N LYS A 119 15.23 8.12 19.09
CA LYS A 119 14.06 7.27 19.37
C LYS A 119 13.27 6.97 18.08
N ASN A 120 13.89 6.36 17.08
CA ASN A 120 13.17 5.97 15.86
C ASN A 120 12.37 4.69 16.08
N ASP A 121 11.18 4.85 16.66
CA ASP A 121 10.11 3.86 16.51
C ASP A 121 9.80 3.70 15.01
N TYR A 122 9.87 2.45 14.54
CA TYR A 122 9.67 2.11 13.13
C TYR A 122 8.31 2.59 12.60
N TYR A 123 7.24 2.37 13.35
CA TYR A 123 5.87 2.68 12.93
C TYR A 123 5.61 4.19 12.94
N LEU A 124 6.19 4.92 13.90
CA LEU A 124 6.15 6.38 13.93
C LEU A 124 6.86 6.98 12.72
N SER A 125 8.10 6.55 12.46
CA SER A 125 8.90 7.03 11.32
C SER A 125 8.20 6.74 10.00
N ARG A 126 7.73 5.49 9.80
CA ARG A 126 6.94 5.07 8.63
C ARG A 126 5.72 5.97 8.43
N SER A 127 4.90 6.14 9.46
CA SER A 127 3.65 6.91 9.34
C SER A 127 3.90 8.40 9.06
N ALA A 128 4.94 8.98 9.66
CA ALA A 128 5.33 10.36 9.42
C ALA A 128 5.79 10.58 7.96
N ILE A 129 6.66 9.70 7.45
CA ILE A 129 7.18 9.78 6.09
C ILE A 129 6.06 9.59 5.07
N LEU A 130 5.23 8.56 5.24
CA LEU A 130 4.10 8.31 4.34
C LEU A 130 3.09 9.46 4.34
N GLY A 131 2.86 10.10 5.49
CA GLY A 131 2.06 11.34 5.57
C GLY A 131 2.72 12.51 4.83
N LEU A 132 4.04 12.68 4.96
CA LEU A 132 4.78 13.78 4.36
C LEU A 132 4.79 13.70 2.83
N LEU A 133 4.72 12.50 2.26
CA LEU A 133 4.59 12.27 0.81
C LEU A 133 3.36 12.96 0.18
N HIS A 134 2.36 13.39 0.96
CA HIS A 134 1.20 14.09 0.44
C HIS A 134 1.34 15.61 0.33
N PHE A 135 2.44 16.18 0.84
CA PHE A 135 2.71 17.62 0.80
C PHE A 135 3.75 17.99 -0.27
N ASP A 136 3.77 19.28 -0.65
CA ASP A 136 4.95 19.89 -1.27
C ASP A 136 6.07 19.93 -0.23
N CYS A 137 7.29 19.53 -0.60
CA CYS A 137 8.45 19.48 0.29
C CYS A 137 9.61 20.33 -0.27
N THR A 138 9.29 21.40 -1.00
CA THR A 138 10.27 22.32 -1.56
C THR A 138 11.18 22.94 -0.48
N GLU A 139 10.67 23.13 0.74
CA GLU A 139 11.47 23.64 1.87
C GLU A 139 12.40 22.59 2.50
N TYR A 140 12.17 21.30 2.26
CA TYR A 140 12.89 20.19 2.89
C TYR A 140 13.88 19.48 1.96
N GLN A 141 14.24 20.08 0.82
CA GLN A 141 15.08 19.43 -0.20
C GLN A 141 16.40 18.94 0.39
N LYS A 142 17.07 19.77 1.19
CA LYS A 142 18.38 19.47 1.75
C LYS A 142 18.29 18.39 2.83
N GLU A 143 17.27 18.47 3.67
CA GLU A 143 16.99 17.49 4.73
C GLU A 143 16.69 16.12 4.13
N ILE A 144 15.85 16.06 3.08
CA ILE A 144 15.55 14.82 2.36
C ILE A 144 16.81 14.21 1.76
N GLU A 145 17.59 15.00 1.02
CA GLU A 145 18.84 14.54 0.41
C GLU A 145 19.80 14.01 1.47
N THR A 146 20.00 14.76 2.56
CA THR A 146 20.89 14.39 3.66
C THR A 146 20.47 13.08 4.33
N GLU A 147 19.17 12.88 4.61
CA GLU A 147 18.70 11.64 5.23
C GLU A 147 18.79 10.43 4.28
N ILE A 148 18.54 10.61 2.99
CA ILE A 148 18.73 9.54 1.99
C ILE A 148 20.20 9.16 1.91
N GLU A 149 21.11 10.14 1.88
CA GLU A 149 22.56 9.89 1.82
C GLU A 149 23.08 9.08 3.01
N LYS A 150 22.50 9.26 4.20
CA LYS A 150 22.83 8.46 5.39
C LYS A 150 22.46 6.98 5.25
N CYS A 151 21.53 6.63 4.35
CA CYS A 151 21.13 5.26 4.11
C CYS A 151 22.17 4.49 3.29
N TYR A 152 23.01 5.18 2.51
CA TYR A 152 23.96 4.53 1.61
C TYR A 152 24.98 3.66 2.35
N GLY A 153 25.18 2.44 1.83
CA GLY A 153 26.09 1.45 2.40
C GLY A 153 25.64 0.89 3.77
N GLN A 154 24.43 1.19 4.23
CA GLN A 154 23.88 0.66 5.47
C GLN A 154 22.99 -0.56 5.21
N GLY A 155 23.10 -1.57 6.09
CA GLY A 155 22.19 -2.72 6.06
C GLY A 155 20.82 -2.45 6.71
N LEU A 156 20.77 -1.51 7.66
CA LEU A 156 19.54 -1.07 8.33
C LEU A 156 19.51 0.46 8.37
N PHE A 157 18.37 1.02 8.01
CA PHE A 157 18.10 2.46 8.03
C PHE A 157 16.59 2.67 8.25
N PRO A 158 16.13 3.90 8.51
CA PRO A 158 14.69 4.18 8.55
C PRO A 158 14.05 3.89 7.18
N GLU A 159 13.40 2.73 7.07
CA GLU A 159 13.03 2.06 5.81
C GLU A 159 12.43 2.98 4.76
N PHE A 160 11.55 3.90 5.16
CA PHE A 160 10.78 4.72 4.22
C PHE A 160 11.45 6.04 3.80
N ILE A 161 12.58 6.42 4.40
CA ILE A 161 13.30 7.65 4.03
C ILE A 161 13.59 7.72 2.51
N PRO A 162 14.07 6.65 1.85
CA PRO A 162 14.23 6.61 0.40
C PRO A 162 13.01 7.05 -0.40
N ALA A 163 11.78 6.80 0.06
CA ALA A 163 10.57 7.17 -0.67
C ALA A 163 10.43 8.69 -0.88
N LEU A 164 11.07 9.51 -0.04
CA LEU A 164 11.08 10.96 -0.16
C LEU A 164 11.88 11.47 -1.36
N VAL A 165 12.68 10.63 -2.03
CA VAL A 165 13.38 10.99 -3.28
C VAL A 165 12.41 11.54 -4.32
N CYS A 166 11.15 11.10 -4.31
CA CYS A 166 10.13 11.58 -5.24
C CYS A 166 9.82 13.08 -5.09
N LYS A 167 10.21 13.68 -3.97
CA LYS A 167 10.06 15.10 -3.67
C LYS A 167 11.25 15.95 -4.10
N LEU A 168 12.38 15.35 -4.46
CA LEU A 168 13.56 16.08 -4.92
C LEU A 168 13.37 16.56 -6.36
N LYS A 169 13.96 17.72 -6.67
CA LYS A 169 13.96 18.27 -8.03
C LYS A 169 14.88 17.50 -8.98
N ASP A 170 16.07 17.14 -8.49
CA ASP A 170 17.02 16.28 -9.20
C ASP A 170 17.15 14.97 -8.43
N ARG A 171 16.78 13.87 -9.09
CA ARG A 171 16.66 12.55 -8.46
C ARG A 171 17.42 11.45 -9.18
N THR A 172 17.93 11.71 -10.39
CA THR A 172 18.46 10.67 -11.29
C THR A 172 19.59 9.87 -10.66
N LEU A 173 20.60 10.55 -10.12
CA LEU A 173 21.74 9.92 -9.46
C LEU A 173 21.35 9.20 -8.16
N ILE A 174 20.33 9.72 -7.46
CA ILE A 174 19.85 9.12 -6.20
C ILE A 174 19.11 7.81 -6.49
N LEU A 175 18.30 7.75 -7.55
CA LEU A 175 17.59 6.52 -7.93
C LEU A 175 18.58 5.39 -8.27
N GLU A 176 19.66 5.70 -8.98
CA GLU A 176 20.74 4.72 -9.26
C GLU A 176 21.36 4.20 -7.96
N LYS A 177 21.76 5.10 -7.05
CA LYS A 177 22.33 4.72 -5.75
C LYS A 177 21.36 3.95 -4.86
N LEU A 178 20.07 4.24 -4.93
CA LEU A 178 19.04 3.51 -4.20
C LEU A 178 18.87 2.09 -4.75
N TYR A 179 19.03 1.89 -6.06
CA TYR A 179 19.05 0.57 -6.67
C TYR A 179 20.27 -0.24 -6.21
N GLU A 180 21.46 0.37 -6.20
CA GLU A 180 22.67 -0.26 -5.65
C GLU A 180 22.50 -0.60 -4.17
N LEU A 181 21.97 0.33 -3.37
CA LEU A 181 21.69 0.13 -1.94
C LEU A 181 20.82 -1.11 -1.70
N GLY A 182 19.68 -1.20 -2.39
CA GLY A 182 18.74 -2.31 -2.20
C GLY A 182 19.23 -3.65 -2.76
N SER A 183 20.14 -3.63 -3.74
CA SER A 183 20.68 -4.86 -4.36
C SER A 183 21.89 -5.42 -3.61
N GLU A 184 22.74 -4.57 -3.01
CA GLU A 184 24.06 -5.00 -2.51
C GLU A 184 24.22 -4.88 -0.99
N PHE A 185 23.47 -3.99 -0.33
CA PHE A 185 23.77 -3.59 1.05
C PHE A 185 22.60 -3.75 2.02
N ALA A 186 21.41 -3.31 1.61
CA ALA A 186 20.24 -3.24 2.48
C ALA A 186 19.73 -4.63 2.87
N SER A 187 19.23 -4.77 4.10
CA SER A 187 18.33 -5.87 4.44
C SER A 187 17.07 -5.78 3.59
N THR A 188 16.51 -6.93 3.18
CA THR A 188 15.22 -6.99 2.48
C THR A 188 14.08 -6.40 3.33
N ASP A 189 14.21 -6.42 4.66
CA ASP A 189 13.32 -5.73 5.62
C ASP A 189 13.34 -4.18 5.50
N CYS A 190 14.25 -3.60 4.73
CA CYS A 190 14.33 -2.16 4.47
C CYS A 190 14.04 -1.80 3.00
N ASN A 191 13.79 -2.81 2.14
CA ASN A 191 13.65 -2.58 0.71
C ASN A 191 12.29 -2.01 0.31
N ALA A 192 11.27 -2.06 1.18
CA ALA A 192 9.94 -1.62 0.78
C ALA A 192 9.87 -0.11 0.53
N GLY A 193 10.59 0.69 1.30
CA GLY A 193 10.72 2.13 1.06
C GLY A 193 11.51 2.46 -0.21
N ILE A 194 12.51 1.65 -0.57
CA ILE A 194 13.24 1.79 -1.84
C ILE A 194 12.34 1.43 -3.03
N ILE A 195 11.61 0.33 -2.97
CA ILE A 195 10.64 -0.06 -4.00
C ILE A 195 9.59 1.04 -4.19
N LEU A 196 9.05 1.58 -3.09
CA LEU A 196 8.11 2.70 -3.13
C LEU A 196 8.73 3.92 -3.81
N SER A 197 10.00 4.23 -3.53
CA SER A 197 10.75 5.34 -4.12
C SER A 197 10.78 5.30 -5.66
N PHE A 198 11.03 4.13 -6.24
CA PHE A 198 11.02 3.96 -7.70
C PHE A 198 9.63 4.21 -8.26
N SER A 199 8.61 3.66 -7.60
CA SER A 199 7.23 3.80 -8.08
C SER A 199 6.68 5.23 -8.05
N LEU A 200 7.17 6.07 -7.14
CA LEU A 200 6.71 7.45 -6.97
C LEU A 200 7.45 8.44 -7.88
N CYS A 201 8.50 8.01 -8.58
CA CYS A 201 9.31 8.85 -9.47
C CYS A 201 8.85 8.83 -10.93
N GLY A 202 7.66 8.31 -11.22
CA GLY A 202 7.12 8.27 -12.59
C GLY A 202 8.02 7.47 -13.54
N GLU A 203 8.18 7.97 -14.78
CA GLU A 203 8.93 7.24 -15.81
C GLU A 203 10.42 7.03 -15.45
N GLU A 204 11.05 8.00 -14.77
CA GLU A 204 12.46 7.90 -14.31
C GLU A 204 12.65 6.71 -13.36
N GLY A 205 11.67 6.46 -12.49
CA GLY A 205 11.70 5.34 -11.56
C GLY A 205 11.13 4.03 -12.13
N ARG A 206 10.37 4.09 -13.23
CA ARG A 206 9.70 2.92 -13.82
C ARG A 206 10.68 1.84 -14.27
N GLU A 207 11.82 2.22 -14.82
CA GLU A 207 12.87 1.28 -15.24
C GLU A 207 13.41 0.50 -14.03
N TYR A 208 13.78 1.20 -12.96
CA TYR A 208 14.26 0.58 -11.72
C TYR A 208 13.19 -0.31 -11.08
N PHE A 209 11.94 0.17 -11.02
CA PHE A 209 10.83 -0.61 -10.48
C PHE A 209 10.65 -1.94 -11.24
N LYS A 210 10.75 -1.93 -12.57
CA LYS A 210 10.65 -3.17 -13.37
C LYS A 210 11.83 -4.12 -13.12
N LYS A 211 13.05 -3.60 -12.97
CA LYS A 211 14.23 -4.42 -12.65
C LYS A 211 14.04 -5.15 -11.31
N VAL A 212 13.62 -4.43 -10.28
CA VAL A 212 13.47 -5.03 -8.93
C VAL A 212 12.29 -5.98 -8.82
N LEU A 213 11.23 -5.81 -9.63
CA LEU A 213 10.01 -6.59 -9.49
C LEU A 213 10.25 -8.10 -9.64
N PHE A 214 11.13 -8.50 -10.56
CA PHE A 214 11.44 -9.89 -10.82
C PHE A 214 12.90 -10.25 -10.48
N ASP A 215 13.57 -9.42 -9.69
CA ASP A 215 14.84 -9.76 -9.07
C ASP A 215 14.58 -10.55 -7.77
N ARG A 216 15.29 -11.66 -7.58
CA ARG A 216 15.13 -12.56 -6.43
C ARG A 216 15.65 -11.93 -5.14
N ASP A 217 16.69 -11.11 -5.24
CA ASP A 217 17.36 -10.54 -4.07
C ASP A 217 16.51 -9.44 -3.41
N TRP A 218 15.46 -8.98 -4.11
CA TRP A 218 14.52 -7.96 -3.61
C TRP A 218 13.29 -8.54 -2.91
N GLU A 219 13.10 -9.87 -2.96
CA GLU A 219 11.99 -10.60 -2.30
C GLU A 219 10.60 -9.97 -2.52
N THR A 220 10.28 -9.46 -3.71
CA THR A 220 9.03 -8.72 -3.98
C THR A 220 7.74 -9.57 -3.89
N SER A 221 7.86 -10.88 -3.70
CA SER A 221 6.75 -11.80 -3.41
C SER A 221 6.50 -12.01 -1.90
N SER A 222 7.39 -11.54 -1.03
CA SER A 222 7.40 -11.86 0.39
C SER A 222 6.37 -11.05 1.18
N THR A 223 5.56 -11.75 1.97
CA THR A 223 4.68 -11.15 2.99
C THR A 223 5.39 -10.93 4.32
N GLY A 224 6.47 -11.67 4.58
CA GLY A 224 7.22 -11.59 5.84
C GLY A 224 7.98 -10.27 5.99
N THR A 225 8.64 -9.84 4.92
CA THR A 225 9.32 -8.52 4.83
C THR A 225 8.36 -7.40 4.42
N GLY A 226 7.13 -7.74 4.02
CA GLY A 226 6.10 -6.78 3.61
C GLY A 226 6.32 -6.11 2.24
N THR A 227 7.42 -6.41 1.55
CA THR A 227 7.79 -5.84 0.24
C THR A 227 6.70 -6.05 -0.82
N VAL A 228 5.96 -7.16 -0.78
CA VAL A 228 4.87 -7.45 -1.72
C VAL A 228 3.77 -6.38 -1.72
N HIS A 229 3.49 -5.77 -0.56
CA HIS A 229 2.49 -4.72 -0.45
C HIS A 229 2.93 -3.46 -1.21
N PHE A 230 4.22 -3.12 -1.13
CA PHE A 230 4.79 -1.95 -1.79
C PHE A 230 5.12 -2.21 -3.26
N ALA A 231 5.43 -3.44 -3.65
CA ALA A 231 5.49 -3.86 -5.04
C ALA A 231 4.11 -3.71 -5.70
N TYR A 232 3.04 -4.21 -5.07
CA TYR A 232 1.68 -4.01 -5.58
C TYR A 232 1.26 -2.53 -5.59
N GLN A 233 1.59 -1.77 -4.56
CA GLN A 233 1.38 -0.31 -4.57
C GLN A 233 2.14 0.35 -5.73
N GLY A 234 3.34 -0.12 -6.03
CA GLY A 234 4.14 0.38 -7.13
C GLY A 234 3.51 0.14 -8.50
N LEU A 235 2.85 -1.01 -8.70
CA LEU A 235 2.03 -1.24 -9.90
C LEU A 235 0.93 -0.20 -10.04
N LYS A 236 0.28 0.20 -8.94
CA LYS A 236 -0.76 1.23 -8.95
C LYS A 236 -0.19 2.62 -9.24
N ASN A 237 0.94 2.97 -8.64
CA ASN A 237 1.58 4.28 -8.84
C ASN A 237 2.10 4.47 -10.26
N LEU A 238 2.70 3.42 -10.84
CA LEU A 238 3.24 3.40 -12.20
C LEU A 238 2.24 2.91 -13.23
N ASP A 239 1.01 2.63 -12.80
CA ASP A 239 -0.09 2.33 -13.70
C ASP A 239 0.17 1.06 -14.55
N ILE A 240 0.92 0.09 -14.01
CA ILE A 240 1.30 -1.18 -14.65
C ILE A 240 0.20 -2.22 -14.41
N THR A 241 -0.29 -2.84 -15.49
CA THR A 241 -1.39 -3.81 -15.44
C THR A 241 -0.92 -5.25 -15.24
N PHE A 242 -1.77 -6.14 -14.70
CA PHE A 242 -1.44 -7.57 -14.65
C PHE A 242 -1.34 -8.17 -16.05
N LYS A 243 -2.10 -7.63 -17.01
CA LYS A 243 -1.93 -7.97 -18.42
C LYS A 243 -0.52 -7.69 -18.95
N GLU A 244 0.07 -6.54 -18.63
CA GLU A 244 1.46 -6.21 -19.02
C GLU A 244 2.45 -7.20 -18.43
N LEU A 245 2.40 -7.42 -17.12
CA LEU A 245 3.27 -8.39 -16.44
C LEU A 245 3.12 -9.79 -17.04
N TYR A 246 1.88 -10.20 -17.33
CA TYR A 246 1.62 -11.50 -17.94
C TYR A 246 2.26 -11.64 -19.33
N GLN A 247 2.29 -10.58 -20.15
CA GLN A 247 3.00 -10.64 -21.43
C GLN A 247 4.51 -10.83 -21.25
N GLU A 248 5.12 -10.21 -20.24
CA GLU A 248 6.54 -10.38 -19.92
C GLU A 248 6.83 -11.83 -19.48
N ILE A 249 6.01 -12.38 -18.58
CA ILE A 249 6.13 -13.77 -18.09
C ILE A 249 6.07 -14.78 -19.24
N LYS A 250 5.22 -14.55 -20.25
CA LYS A 250 5.13 -15.44 -21.42
C LYS A 250 6.42 -15.55 -22.23
N THR A 251 7.30 -14.56 -22.13
CA THR A 251 8.58 -14.55 -22.85
C THR A 251 9.69 -15.30 -22.11
N VAL A 252 9.46 -15.66 -20.83
CA VAL A 252 10.43 -16.37 -20.00
C VAL A 252 10.49 -17.84 -20.43
N SER A 253 11.70 -18.29 -20.77
CA SER A 253 11.94 -19.66 -21.25
C SER A 253 12.64 -20.55 -20.22
N ASP A 254 13.43 -19.97 -19.33
CA ASP A 254 14.04 -20.69 -18.21
C ASP A 254 12.98 -21.08 -17.17
N LYS A 255 13.05 -22.31 -16.66
CA LYS A 255 12.02 -22.84 -15.76
C LYS A 255 12.13 -22.26 -14.35
N GLU A 256 13.34 -22.04 -13.85
CA GLU A 256 13.52 -21.51 -12.50
C GLU A 256 13.13 -20.03 -12.47
N GLU A 257 13.52 -19.28 -13.50
CA GLU A 257 13.08 -17.90 -13.69
C GLU A 257 11.55 -17.82 -13.83
N LEU A 258 10.94 -18.65 -14.70
CA LEU A 258 9.49 -18.70 -14.87
C LEU A 258 8.76 -18.99 -13.55
N LYS A 259 9.30 -19.91 -12.74
CA LYS A 259 8.73 -20.24 -11.43
C LYS A 259 8.70 -19.01 -10.53
N TYR A 260 9.84 -18.32 -10.39
CA TYR A 260 9.92 -17.12 -9.56
C TYR A 260 8.99 -16.00 -10.05
N TYR A 261 8.95 -15.77 -11.37
CA TYR A 261 8.07 -14.77 -11.96
C TYR A 261 6.60 -15.07 -11.68
N LEU A 262 6.19 -16.34 -11.73
CA LEU A 262 4.84 -16.76 -11.39
C LEU A 262 4.56 -16.63 -9.89
N ASP A 263 5.52 -16.94 -9.02
CA ASP A 263 5.38 -16.74 -7.56
C ASP A 263 5.13 -15.26 -7.23
N VAL A 264 5.93 -14.34 -7.80
CA VAL A 264 5.74 -12.88 -7.67
C VAL A 264 4.37 -12.48 -8.22
N PHE A 265 4.02 -12.93 -9.42
CA PHE A 265 2.76 -12.58 -10.07
C PHE A 265 1.54 -13.03 -9.26
N PHE A 266 1.55 -14.25 -8.72
CA PHE A 266 0.47 -14.78 -7.89
C PHE A 266 0.41 -14.07 -6.53
N ALA A 267 1.55 -13.76 -5.90
CA ALA A 267 1.59 -12.97 -4.69
C ALA A 267 0.92 -11.59 -4.89
N LEU A 268 1.26 -10.89 -5.97
CA LEU A 268 0.67 -9.59 -6.32
C LEU A 268 -0.84 -9.70 -6.60
N LEU A 269 -1.30 -10.76 -7.27
CA LEU A 269 -2.73 -11.01 -7.47
C LEU A 269 -3.47 -11.25 -6.15
N ARG A 270 -2.86 -11.93 -5.17
CA ARG A 270 -3.43 -12.10 -3.83
C ARG A 270 -3.57 -10.75 -3.12
N ILE A 271 -2.57 -9.88 -3.24
CA ILE A 271 -2.68 -8.51 -2.71
C ILE A 271 -3.80 -7.74 -3.42
N LYS A 272 -3.91 -7.80 -4.75
CA LYS A 272 -5.03 -7.16 -5.49
C LYS A 272 -6.39 -7.67 -5.02
N VAL A 273 -6.56 -8.97 -4.83
CA VAL A 273 -7.83 -9.56 -4.35
C VAL A 273 -8.22 -8.97 -2.98
N ASN A 274 -7.25 -8.73 -2.11
CA ASN A 274 -7.50 -8.17 -0.79
C ASN A 274 -7.46 -6.63 -0.76
N ASP A 275 -7.17 -5.97 -1.88
CA ASP A 275 -7.12 -4.51 -1.97
C ASP A 275 -8.53 -3.93 -1.85
N ILE A 276 -8.74 -3.18 -0.78
CA ILE A 276 -10.00 -2.51 -0.49
C ILE A 276 -10.09 -1.13 -1.15
N ALA A 277 -8.97 -0.58 -1.63
CA ALA A 277 -8.94 0.70 -2.29
C ALA A 277 -9.43 0.57 -3.74
N VAL A 278 -10.30 1.48 -4.15
CA VAL A 278 -10.90 1.48 -5.48
C VAL A 278 -9.87 1.93 -6.53
N HIS A 279 -9.17 0.99 -7.17
CA HIS A 279 -8.34 1.27 -8.34
C HIS A 279 -8.94 0.62 -9.59
N LYS A 280 -9.44 1.46 -10.49
CA LYS A 280 -10.34 1.05 -11.61
C LYS A 280 -9.63 0.74 -12.93
N LYS A 281 -8.29 0.68 -12.96
CA LYS A 281 -7.56 0.55 -14.22
C LYS A 281 -7.73 -0.82 -14.89
N GLU A 282 -7.86 -1.87 -14.09
CA GLU A 282 -8.04 -3.23 -14.59
C GLU A 282 -9.07 -3.97 -13.73
N SER A 283 -10.18 -4.36 -14.37
CA SER A 283 -11.26 -5.12 -13.75
C SER A 283 -10.87 -6.59 -13.56
N PHE A 284 -11.46 -7.26 -12.56
CA PHE A 284 -11.27 -8.69 -12.37
C PHE A 284 -11.77 -9.51 -13.58
N ALA A 285 -12.78 -9.02 -14.31
CA ALA A 285 -13.20 -9.62 -15.57
C ALA A 285 -12.12 -9.58 -16.67
N GLU A 286 -11.43 -8.44 -16.83
CA GLU A 286 -10.31 -8.29 -17.77
C GLU A 286 -9.13 -9.17 -17.39
N ILE A 287 -8.78 -9.23 -16.11
CA ILE A 287 -7.74 -10.15 -15.61
C ILE A 287 -8.13 -11.60 -15.89
N TYR A 288 -9.37 -11.99 -15.56
CA TYR A 288 -9.81 -13.37 -15.77
C TYR A 288 -9.71 -13.79 -17.24
N THR A 289 -10.20 -12.93 -18.14
CA THR A 289 -10.17 -13.20 -19.58
C THR A 289 -8.77 -13.16 -20.14
N THR A 290 -7.86 -12.34 -19.60
CA THR A 290 -6.46 -12.29 -20.02
C THR A 290 -5.71 -13.55 -19.61
N LEU A 291 -5.90 -14.03 -18.38
CA LEU A 291 -5.07 -15.10 -17.81
C LEU A 291 -5.61 -16.51 -18.08
N PHE A 292 -6.94 -16.69 -18.05
CA PHE A 292 -7.55 -18.03 -18.02
C PHE A 292 -8.39 -18.38 -19.25
N LYS A 293 -8.54 -17.46 -20.21
CA LYS A 293 -9.25 -17.76 -21.44
C LYS A 293 -8.48 -18.83 -22.20
N TRP A 294 -9.19 -19.90 -22.57
CA TRP A 294 -8.62 -20.96 -23.38
C TRP A 294 -8.29 -20.43 -24.78
N ASN A 295 -7.11 -20.78 -25.28
CA ASN A 295 -6.67 -20.54 -26.64
C ASN A 295 -5.93 -21.77 -27.17
N GLN A 296 -5.72 -21.82 -28.48
CA GLN A 296 -5.13 -22.98 -29.15
C GLN A 296 -3.62 -23.14 -28.89
N GLU A 297 -2.97 -22.12 -28.32
CA GLU A 297 -1.52 -22.05 -28.15
C GLU A 297 -1.02 -22.69 -26.83
N ASN A 298 -1.93 -23.18 -25.96
CA ASN A 298 -1.60 -23.76 -24.63
C ASN A 298 -0.66 -22.87 -23.81
N ASP A 299 -0.90 -21.56 -23.83
CA ASP A 299 -0.05 -20.54 -23.22
C ASP A 299 -0.84 -19.67 -22.23
N ASN A 300 -1.97 -20.17 -21.71
CA ASN A 300 -2.67 -19.55 -20.60
C ASN A 300 -1.88 -19.73 -19.29
N ILE A 301 -2.26 -19.00 -18.25
CA ILE A 301 -1.51 -18.98 -16.98
C ILE A 301 -1.42 -20.37 -16.32
N ILE A 302 -2.44 -21.23 -16.50
CA ILE A 302 -2.46 -22.59 -15.94
C ILE A 302 -1.44 -23.47 -16.67
N ASP A 303 -1.33 -23.32 -18.00
CA ASP A 303 -0.36 -24.07 -18.78
C ASP A 303 1.08 -23.63 -18.48
N LEU A 304 1.32 -22.33 -18.24
CA LEU A 304 2.61 -21.83 -17.75
C LEU A 304 2.92 -22.38 -16.35
N ALA A 305 1.97 -22.31 -15.43
CA ALA A 305 2.13 -22.83 -14.07
C ALA A 305 2.38 -24.34 -14.03
N ARG A 306 1.81 -25.10 -14.97
CA ARG A 306 2.08 -26.55 -15.11
C ARG A 306 3.54 -26.85 -15.46
N LYS A 307 4.25 -25.95 -16.14
CA LYS A 307 5.67 -26.16 -16.50
C LYS A 307 6.61 -26.15 -15.29
N VAL A 308 6.15 -25.59 -14.16
CA VAL A 308 6.93 -25.29 -12.95
C VAL A 308 6.21 -25.73 -11.66
N ASP A 309 5.25 -26.65 -11.78
CA ASP A 309 4.52 -27.26 -10.65
C ASP A 309 3.72 -26.27 -9.75
N LEU A 310 3.27 -25.14 -10.30
CA LEU A 310 2.43 -24.14 -9.60
C LEU A 310 0.93 -24.23 -9.99
N THR A 311 0.48 -25.38 -10.48
CA THR A 311 -0.88 -25.54 -11.02
C THR A 311 -1.96 -25.32 -9.97
N ASP A 312 -1.77 -25.83 -8.75
CA ASP A 312 -2.75 -25.69 -7.67
C ASP A 312 -2.93 -24.23 -7.26
N GLU A 313 -1.82 -23.48 -7.18
CA GLU A 313 -1.86 -22.05 -6.89
C GLU A 313 -2.58 -21.28 -8.01
N ALA A 314 -2.30 -21.59 -9.28
CA ALA A 314 -3.00 -20.97 -10.40
C ALA A 314 -4.52 -21.18 -10.33
N TYR A 315 -4.99 -22.37 -9.89
CA TYR A 315 -6.41 -22.63 -9.68
C TYR A 315 -7.00 -21.89 -8.47
N GLN A 316 -6.26 -21.78 -7.36
CA GLN A 316 -6.71 -20.97 -6.22
C GLN A 316 -6.90 -19.50 -6.62
N ILE A 317 -5.92 -18.93 -7.33
CA ILE A 317 -5.99 -17.56 -7.85
C ILE A 317 -7.16 -17.39 -8.81
N LYS A 318 -7.41 -18.37 -9.69
CA LYS A 318 -8.56 -18.37 -10.60
C LYS A 318 -9.87 -18.23 -9.84
N ASP A 319 -10.05 -18.98 -8.76
CA ASP A 319 -11.28 -18.98 -7.99
C ASP A 319 -11.47 -17.69 -7.19
N LEU A 320 -10.39 -17.13 -6.61
CA LEU A 320 -10.41 -15.81 -5.99
C LEU A 320 -10.81 -14.71 -6.98
N ILE A 321 -10.24 -14.71 -8.19
CA ILE A 321 -10.58 -13.73 -9.24
C ILE A 321 -12.04 -13.88 -9.67
N LYS A 322 -12.57 -15.10 -9.79
CA LYS A 322 -14.00 -15.31 -10.10
C LYS A 322 -14.91 -14.72 -9.03
N LEU A 323 -14.58 -14.91 -7.75
CA LEU A 323 -15.35 -14.34 -6.64
C LEU A 323 -15.38 -12.81 -6.74
N LYS A 324 -14.21 -12.19 -6.99
CA LYS A 324 -14.12 -10.74 -7.16
C LYS A 324 -14.79 -10.22 -8.42
N MET A 325 -14.77 -10.97 -9.51
CA MET A 325 -15.53 -10.65 -10.72
C MET A 325 -17.05 -10.67 -10.47
N ASN A 326 -17.55 -11.63 -9.69
CA ASN A 326 -18.96 -11.67 -9.29
C ASN A 326 -19.33 -10.46 -8.43
N GLU A 327 -18.46 -10.11 -7.47
CA GLU A 327 -18.61 -8.91 -6.64
C GLU A 327 -18.66 -7.63 -7.48
N GLU A 328 -17.72 -7.43 -8.41
CA GLU A 328 -17.76 -6.30 -9.36
C GLU A 328 -19.08 -6.23 -10.14
N ALA A 329 -19.59 -7.38 -10.61
CA ALA A 329 -20.85 -7.45 -11.33
C ALA A 329 -22.06 -7.08 -10.46
N ILE A 330 -22.05 -7.48 -9.18
CA ILE A 330 -23.10 -7.11 -8.22
C ILE A 330 -23.04 -5.61 -7.93
N LEU A 331 -21.85 -5.07 -7.64
CA LEU A 331 -21.63 -3.66 -7.29
C LEU A 331 -22.07 -2.69 -8.39
N LYS A 332 -21.98 -3.08 -9.67
CA LYS A 332 -22.50 -2.28 -10.81
C LYS A 332 -24.00 -1.98 -10.73
N ASN A 333 -24.77 -2.74 -9.96
CA ASN A 333 -26.21 -2.46 -9.76
C ASN A 333 -26.46 -1.39 -8.69
N TYR A 334 -25.45 -1.02 -7.91
CA TYR A 334 -25.58 -0.13 -6.74
C TYR A 334 -24.72 1.14 -6.85
N ILE A 335 -23.65 1.09 -7.65
CA ILE A 335 -22.74 2.20 -7.90
C ILE A 335 -23.03 2.70 -9.33
N GLY A 336 -23.86 3.74 -9.44
CA GLY A 336 -24.23 4.43 -10.68
C GLY A 336 -23.52 5.75 -10.85
#